data_AF-A0A970QCN4-F1
#
_entry.id   AF-A0A970QCN4-F1
#
_cell.length_a   1.000
_cell.length_b   1.000
_cell.length_c   1.000
_cell.angle_alpha   90.00
_cell.angle_beta   90.00
_cell.angle_gamma   90.00
#
_symmetry.space_group_name_H-M   'P 1'
#
loop_
_entity.id
_entity.type
_entity.pdbx_description
1 polymer ?
#
loop_
_entity_poly.entity_id
_entity_poly.type
_entity_poly.pdbx_seq_one_letter_code
_entity_poly.pdbx_strand_id
1 'polypeptide(L)' 'MGVNLEGHREIQGIQVGDWESYEVWYEIFASLKIRGLEDVDFDVSDNYGGLVKAIGDQFCNAV' A
#
# COMPACT_ATOMS: atom_id res chain seq x y z
N MET A 1 4.91 0.07 -5.57
CA MET A 1 6.39 -0.03 -5.62
C MET A 1 6.92 0.47 -4.29
N GLY A 2 7.99 -0.11 -3.77
CA GLY A 2 8.61 0.31 -2.51
C GLY A 2 10.13 0.49 -2.63
N VAL A 3 10.71 1.07 -1.58
CA VAL A 3 12.17 1.16 -1.40
C VAL A 3 12.50 0.45 -0.09
N ASN A 4 13.42 -0.49 -0.11
CA ASN A 4 13.84 -1.22 1.08
C ASN A 4 14.88 -0.41 1.90
N LEU A 5 15.28 -0.92 3.08
CA LEU A 5 16.25 -0.26 3.95
C LEU A 5 17.66 -0.10 3.35
N GLU A 6 17.98 -0.86 2.30
CA GLU A 6 19.24 -0.75 1.55
C GLU A 6 19.15 0.28 0.41
N GLY A 7 17.99 0.90 0.21
CA GLY A 7 17.74 1.87 -0.86
C GLY A 7 17.40 1.23 -2.21
N HIS A 8 17.16 -0.08 -2.26
CA HIS A 8 16.79 -0.77 -3.49
C HIS A 8 15.29 -0.63 -3.78
N ARG A 9 14.96 -0.34 -5.05
CA ARG A 9 13.57 -0.28 -5.52
C ARG A 9 13.05 -1.66 -5.86
N GLU A 10 11.87 -1.99 -5.35
CA GLU A 10 11.25 -3.29 -5.50
C GLU A 10 9.77 -3.18 -5.87
N ILE A 11 9.30 -4.09 -6.72
CA ILE A 11 7.87 -4.23 -7.01
C ILE A 11 7.24 -5.11 -5.93
N GLN A 12 6.57 -4.47 -4.97
CA GLN A 12 5.95 -5.18 -3.84
C GLN A 12 4.68 -5.95 -4.22
N GLY A 13 4.03 -5.63 -5.33
CA GLY A 13 2.85 -6.35 -5.78
C GLY A 13 2.21 -5.69 -6.99
N ILE A 14 1.47 -6.50 -7.74
CA ILE A 14 0.60 -6.08 -8.83
C ILE A 14 -0.70 -6.85 -8.63
N GLN A 15 -1.82 -6.13 -8.66
CA GLN A 15 -3.15 -6.72 -8.62
C GLN A 15 -3.99 -6.04 -9.69
N VAL A 16 -4.78 -6.84 -10.40
CA VAL A 16 -5.76 -6.35 -11.37
C VAL A 16 -7.09 -6.30 -10.63
N GLY A 17 -7.72 -5.13 -10.61
CA GLY A 17 -9.06 -4.93 -10.08
C GLY A 17 -9.97 -4.34 -11.15
N ASP A 18 -11.27 -4.58 -11.02
CA ASP A 18 -12.26 -4.08 -11.99
C ASP A 18 -12.47 -2.56 -11.88
N TRP A 19 -12.24 -1.98 -10.68
CA TRP A 19 -12.41 -0.55 -10.40
C TRP A 19 -11.41 -0.06 -9.34
N GLU A 20 -11.03 1.21 -9.40
CA GLU A 20 -10.26 1.87 -8.34
C GLU A 20 -11.20 2.18 -7.16
N SER A 21 -11.42 1.21 -6.26
CA SER A 21 -12.26 1.38 -5.07
C SER A 21 -11.45 1.21 -3.79
N TYR A 22 -12.01 1.71 -2.68
CA TYR A 22 -11.41 1.53 -1.35
C TYR A 22 -11.16 0.05 -1.03
N GLU A 23 -12.11 -0.82 -1.34
CA GLU A 23 -12.07 -2.26 -1.05
C GLU A 23 -10.89 -2.93 -1.79
N VAL A 24 -10.70 -2.59 -3.07
CA VAL A 24 -9.60 -3.13 -3.88
C VAL A 24 -8.24 -2.72 -3.28
N TRP A 25 -8.09 -1.45 -2.91
CA TRP A 25 -6.86 -0.97 -2.28
C TRP A 25 -6.63 -1.59 -0.91
N TYR A 26 -7.69 -1.73 -0.11
CA TYR A 26 -7.62 -2.37 1.19
C TYR A 26 -7.14 -3.83 1.08
N GLU A 27 -7.66 -4.58 0.11
CA GLU A 27 -7.24 -5.96 -0.17
C GLU A 27 -5.77 -6.04 -0.62
N ILE A 28 -5.34 -5.13 -1.49
CA ILE A 28 -3.94 -5.05 -1.95
C ILE A 28 -3.01 -4.86 -0.74
N PHE A 29 -3.31 -3.89 0.14
CA PHE A 29 -2.49 -3.60 1.31
C PHE A 29 -2.53 -4.71 2.36
N ALA A 30 -3.71 -5.32 2.59
CA ALA A 30 -3.81 -6.50 3.43
C ALA A 30 -2.94 -7.66 2.90
N SER A 31 -2.91 -7.87 1.58
CA SER A 31 -2.06 -8.89 0.96
C SER A 31 -0.57 -8.64 1.16
N LEU A 32 -0.15 -7.37 1.18
CA LEU A 32 1.24 -6.98 1.41
C LEU A 32 1.65 -7.31 2.85
N LYS A 33 0.81 -6.97 3.83
CA LYS A 33 1.06 -7.30 5.23
C LYS A 33 1.11 -8.80 5.50
N ILE A 34 0.21 -9.56 4.91
CA ILE A 34 0.22 -11.03 5.01
C ILE A 34 1.52 -11.62 4.47
N ARG A 35 2.14 -10.97 3.47
CA ARG A 35 3.44 -11.36 2.92
C ARG A 35 4.63 -10.86 3.72
N GLY A 36 4.41 -10.21 4.86
CA GLY A 36 5.45 -9.74 5.77
C GLY A 36 5.85 -8.27 5.59
N LEU A 37 5.08 -7.47 4.85
CA LEU A 37 5.30 -6.02 4.85
C LEU A 37 4.82 -5.43 6.19
N GLU A 38 5.76 -4.99 6.99
CA GLU A 38 5.54 -4.33 8.28
C GLU A 38 6.33 -3.02 8.35
N ASP A 39 5.98 -2.16 9.31
CA ASP A 39 6.69 -0.91 9.62
C ASP A 39 7.00 -0.03 8.39
N VAL A 40 5.94 0.35 7.66
CA VAL A 40 6.06 1.33 6.56
C VAL A 40 6.26 2.73 7.15
N ASP A 41 7.41 3.35 6.86
CA ASP A 41 7.75 4.70 7.33
C ASP A 41 7.06 5.83 6.54
N PHE A 42 6.88 5.63 5.24
CA PHE A 42 6.41 6.66 4.32
C PHE A 42 5.67 6.03 3.14
N ASP A 43 4.57 6.64 2.73
CA ASP A 43 3.83 6.27 1.54
C ASP A 43 3.55 7.47 0.63
N VAL A 44 3.39 7.20 -0.66
CA VAL A 44 3.01 8.21 -1.65
C VAL A 44 1.93 7.62 -2.52
N SER A 45 0.79 8.31 -2.55
CA SER A 45 -0.34 7.97 -3.40
C SER A 45 -0.78 9.17 -4.23
N ASP A 46 -1.62 8.93 -5.23
CA ASP A 46 -2.45 10.01 -5.75
C ASP A 46 -3.56 10.36 -4.74
N ASN A 47 -4.31 11.42 -5.02
CA ASN A 47 -5.36 11.94 -4.12
C ASN A 47 -6.72 11.23 -4.32
N TYR A 48 -6.73 9.98 -4.79
CA TYR A 48 -7.99 9.26 -4.92
C TYR A 48 -8.52 8.87 -3.53
N GLY A 49 -9.73 9.32 -3.18
CA GLY A 49 -10.25 9.21 -1.81
C GLY A 49 -10.34 7.78 -1.27
N GLY A 50 -10.62 6.80 -2.13
CA GLY A 50 -10.64 5.39 -1.72
C GLY A 50 -9.25 4.84 -1.36
N LEU A 51 -8.21 5.28 -2.09
CA LEU A 51 -6.82 4.89 -1.87
C LEU A 51 -6.29 5.52 -0.58
N VAL A 52 -6.46 6.83 -0.42
CA VAL A 52 -6.04 7.56 0.78
C VAL A 52 -6.69 6.97 2.04
N LYS A 53 -7.98 6.64 1.98
CA LYS A 53 -8.66 5.98 3.09
C LYS A 53 -8.07 4.59 3.38
N ALA A 54 -7.84 3.78 2.36
CA ALA A 54 -7.28 2.44 2.53
C ALA A 54 -5.86 2.46 3.11
N ILE A 55 -5.04 3.43 2.72
CA ILE A 55 -3.71 3.66 3.31
C ILE A 55 -3.85 4.01 4.79
N GLY A 56 -4.68 5.00 5.14
CA GLY A 56 -4.86 5.42 6.54
C GLY A 56 -5.36 4.29 7.45
N ASP A 57 -6.20 3.40 6.93
CA ASP A 57 -6.70 2.23 7.67
C ASP A 57 -5.65 1.11 7.80
N GLN A 58 -4.66 1.04 6.90
CA GLN A 58 -3.67 -0.04 6.85
C GLN A 58 -2.30 0.37 7.42
N PHE A 59 -1.78 1.54 7.11
CA PHE A 59 -0.43 1.96 7.51
C PHE A 59 -0.50 3.16 8.46
N CYS A 60 -1.06 2.96 9.65
CA CYS A 60 -1.27 4.03 10.63
C CYS A 60 0.01 4.69 11.20
N ASN A 61 1.17 4.08 10.96
CA ASN A 61 2.47 4.60 11.38
C ASN A 61 3.23 5.33 10.25
N ALA A 62 2.77 5.21 9.00
CA ALA A 62 3.36 5.91 7.87
C ALA A 62 2.99 7.39 7.94
N VAL A 63 3.94 8.27 7.58
CA VAL A 63 3.81 9.73 7.66
C VAL A 63 3.54 10.36 6.30
#